data_AF-A0A534RAE8-F1
#
_entry.id   AF-A0A534RAE8-F1
#
_cell.length_a   1.000
_cell.length_b   1.000
_cell.length_c   1.000
_cell.angle_alpha   90.00
_cell.angle_beta   90.00
_cell.angle_gamma   90.00
#
_symmetry.space_group_name_H-M   'P 1'
#
loop_
_entity.id
_entity.type
_entity.pdbx_description
1 polymer ?
#
loop_
_entity_poly.entity_id
_entity_poly.type
_entity_poly.pdbx_seq_one_letter_code
_entity_poly.pdbx_strand_id
1 'polypeptide(L)'
;MRLLVGSSLTLSLLLVTSQAAFAQRCDPTGADAAAIAAARAAADAACDCNAPDQSHGQYVSCAVQAINSSGLRMQCRGFVKKCYSRSTCGKPGFVTCCRTKTSPQNVTSTKCSIKSDAAHCTAPDGQSACTGMHPSCCDACTDSGCAP
;
A
#
# COMPACT_ATOMS: atom_id res chain seq x y z
N MET A 1 -69.85 15.72 -5.23
CA MET A 1 -68.96 14.62 -5.65
C MET A 1 -67.52 15.13 -5.58
N ARG A 2 -66.71 14.58 -4.66
CA ARG A 2 -65.33 15.00 -4.39
C ARG A 2 -64.39 14.23 -5.31
N LEU A 3 -63.65 14.92 -6.17
CA LEU A 3 -62.58 14.34 -6.98
C LEU A 3 -61.28 14.35 -6.18
N LEU A 4 -60.84 13.15 -5.78
CA LEU A 4 -59.52 12.89 -5.21
C LEU A 4 -58.48 12.95 -6.34
N VAL A 5 -57.58 13.93 -6.31
CA VAL A 5 -56.40 13.97 -7.19
C VAL A 5 -55.21 13.44 -6.39
N GLY A 6 -54.84 12.20 -6.68
CA GLY A 6 -53.76 11.46 -6.04
C GLY A 6 -52.37 11.88 -6.53
N SER A 7 -51.41 11.78 -5.62
CA SER A 7 -49.97 11.91 -5.82
C SER A 7 -49.45 10.97 -6.90
N SER A 8 -48.49 11.44 -7.71
CA SER A 8 -47.55 10.57 -8.41
C SER A 8 -46.21 11.30 -8.56
N LEU A 9 -45.26 10.83 -7.77
CA LEU A 9 -43.87 11.25 -7.63
C LEU A 9 -43.13 10.99 -8.96
N THR A 10 -42.73 12.03 -9.70
CA THR A 10 -41.99 11.87 -10.95
C THR A 10 -40.52 11.56 -10.68
N LEU A 11 -40.13 10.43 -11.27
CA LEU A 11 -38.90 9.69 -11.14
C LEU A 11 -37.87 10.17 -12.19
N SER A 12 -36.65 10.43 -11.73
CA SER A 12 -35.36 10.25 -12.42
C SER A 12 -34.98 11.10 -13.65
N LEU A 13 -33.83 11.78 -13.53
CA LEU A 13 -32.76 11.68 -14.53
C LEU A 13 -31.39 12.10 -13.95
N LEU A 14 -30.71 11.19 -13.22
CA LEU A 14 -29.28 11.31 -12.93
C LEU A 14 -28.49 10.76 -14.13
N LEU A 15 -28.15 11.64 -15.07
CA LEU A 15 -27.25 11.32 -16.19
C LEU A 15 -25.81 11.21 -15.68
N VAL A 16 -25.45 9.96 -15.37
CA VAL A 16 -24.16 9.29 -15.59
C VAL A 16 -23.04 10.21 -16.11
N THR A 17 -22.09 10.56 -15.25
CA THR A 17 -20.78 11.04 -15.70
C THR A 17 -19.97 9.85 -16.22
N SER A 18 -19.89 9.72 -17.53
CA SER A 18 -19.00 8.78 -18.21
C SER A 18 -17.54 9.19 -17.97
N GLN A 19 -16.94 8.66 -16.91
CA GLN A 19 -15.49 8.78 -16.71
C GLN A 19 -14.79 7.99 -17.82
N ALA A 20 -14.17 8.73 -18.73
CA ALA A 20 -13.41 8.23 -19.86
C ALA A 20 -12.42 7.14 -19.40
N ALA A 21 -12.56 5.93 -19.93
CA ALA A 21 -11.74 4.77 -19.63
C ALA A 21 -10.34 4.83 -20.27
N PHE A 22 -9.68 6.00 -20.21
CA PHE A 22 -8.29 6.18 -20.64
C PHE A 22 -7.39 6.35 -19.42
N ALA A 23 -6.68 5.27 -19.08
CA ALA A 23 -5.51 5.23 -18.19
C ALA A 23 -5.64 5.99 -16.85
N GLN A 24 -6.75 5.84 -16.14
CA GLN A 24 -6.87 6.38 -14.78
C GLN A 24 -5.75 5.82 -13.90
N ARG A 25 -4.97 6.73 -13.27
CA ARG A 25 -3.89 6.38 -12.34
C ARG A 25 -4.45 5.49 -11.24
N CYS A 26 -3.58 4.64 -10.69
CA CYS A 26 -3.95 3.89 -9.51
C CYS A 26 -4.24 4.85 -8.35
N ASP A 27 -5.37 4.62 -7.67
CA ASP A 27 -5.77 5.35 -6.48
C ASP A 27 -5.72 4.41 -5.25
N PRO A 28 -4.55 4.29 -4.58
CA PRO A 28 -4.35 3.32 -3.50
C PRO A 28 -5.11 3.63 -2.22
N THR A 29 -5.61 4.86 -2.06
CA THR A 29 -6.35 5.32 -0.87
C THR A 29 -7.84 5.49 -1.12
N GLY A 30 -8.27 5.55 -2.38
CA GLY A 30 -9.67 5.66 -2.76
C GLY A 30 -10.15 4.43 -3.53
N ALA A 31 -10.49 4.61 -4.81
CA ALA A 31 -11.27 3.65 -5.57
C ALA A 31 -10.60 2.26 -5.75
N ASP A 32 -9.27 2.19 -5.76
CA ASP A 32 -8.54 0.93 -5.94
C ASP A 32 -8.10 0.29 -4.60
N ALA A 33 -8.39 0.93 -3.45
CA ALA A 33 -7.89 0.50 -2.14
C ALA A 33 -8.30 -0.95 -1.78
N ALA A 34 -9.58 -1.30 -1.98
CA ALA A 34 -10.08 -2.64 -1.68
C ALA A 34 -9.46 -3.72 -2.58
N ALA A 35 -9.28 -3.41 -3.88
CA ALA A 35 -8.65 -4.33 -4.83
C ALA A 35 -7.15 -4.52 -4.53
N ILE A 36 -6.46 -3.45 -4.11
CA ILE A 36 -5.09 -3.52 -3.62
C ILE A 36 -4.99 -4.38 -2.37
N ALA A 37 -5.87 -4.17 -1.39
CA ALA A 37 -5.89 -4.96 -0.16
C ALA A 37 -6.12 -6.46 -0.46
N ALA A 38 -7.07 -6.79 -1.35
CA ALA A 38 -7.31 -8.16 -1.77
C ALA A 38 -6.10 -8.78 -2.51
N ALA A 39 -5.47 -8.03 -3.41
CA ALA A 39 -4.26 -8.48 -4.11
C ALA A 39 -3.09 -8.71 -3.15
N ARG A 40 -2.96 -7.88 -2.12
CA ARG A 40 -1.95 -8.06 -1.07
C ARG A 40 -2.24 -9.32 -0.25
N ALA A 41 -3.46 -9.48 0.26
CA ALA A 41 -3.86 -10.66 1.01
C ALA A 41 -3.63 -11.96 0.23
N ALA A 42 -3.93 -11.98 -1.07
CA ALA A 42 -3.68 -13.13 -1.93
C ALA A 42 -2.18 -13.44 -2.12
N ALA A 43 -1.34 -12.41 -2.26
CA ALA A 43 0.10 -12.58 -2.36
C ALA A 43 0.74 -13.00 -1.03
N ASP A 44 0.30 -12.43 0.09
CA ASP A 44 0.73 -12.82 1.44
C ASP A 44 0.34 -14.26 1.77
N ALA A 45 -0.83 -14.73 1.31
CA ALA A 45 -1.26 -16.12 1.46
C ALA A 45 -0.47 -17.11 0.58
N ALA A 46 0.01 -16.65 -0.59
CA ALA A 46 0.75 -17.49 -1.52
C ALA A 46 2.26 -17.55 -1.24
N CYS A 47 2.81 -16.52 -0.62
CA CYS A 47 4.25 -16.32 -0.50
C CYS A 47 4.66 -16.16 0.97
N ASP A 48 5.18 -17.24 1.56
CA ASP A 48 5.74 -17.21 2.90
C ASP A 48 7.02 -16.36 2.96
N CYS A 49 7.00 -15.34 3.83
CA CYS A 49 8.12 -14.44 4.10
C CYS A 49 9.26 -15.11 4.89
N ASN A 50 8.92 -16.15 5.68
CA ASN A 50 9.83 -16.84 6.59
C ASN A 50 10.26 -18.22 6.07
N ALA A 51 9.97 -18.51 4.80
CA ALA A 51 10.36 -19.78 4.19
C ALA A 51 11.87 -20.01 4.36
N PRO A 52 12.30 -21.19 4.87
CA PRO A 52 13.70 -21.48 5.11
C PRO A 52 14.48 -21.47 3.79
N ASP A 53 15.72 -21.00 3.85
CA ASP A 53 16.65 -20.90 2.70
C ASP A 53 16.13 -20.10 1.50
N GLN A 54 15.04 -19.35 1.69
CA GLN A 54 14.48 -18.47 0.66
C GLN A 54 15.33 -17.21 0.51
N SER A 55 15.74 -16.92 -0.72
CA SER A 55 16.33 -15.63 -1.07
C SER A 55 15.25 -14.56 -1.28
N HIS A 56 15.59 -13.30 -1.01
CA HIS A 56 14.71 -12.17 -1.31
C HIS A 56 14.19 -12.15 -2.76
N GLY A 57 15.02 -12.55 -3.73
CA GLY A 57 14.61 -12.61 -5.13
C GLY A 57 13.50 -13.65 -5.38
N GLN A 58 13.57 -14.80 -4.71
CA GLN A 58 12.52 -15.82 -4.79
C GLN A 58 11.22 -15.33 -4.15
N TYR A 59 11.29 -14.68 -2.98
CA TYR A 59 10.14 -14.05 -2.35
C TYR A 59 9.45 -13.03 -3.27
N VAL A 60 10.23 -12.08 -3.81
CA VAL A 60 9.70 -11.04 -4.71
C VAL A 60 9.12 -11.65 -5.99
N SER A 61 9.77 -12.68 -6.55
CA SER A 61 9.26 -13.38 -7.73
C SER A 61 7.91 -14.04 -7.46
N CYS A 62 7.77 -14.73 -6.32
CA CYS A 62 6.50 -15.30 -5.88
C CYS A 62 5.41 -14.23 -5.79
N ALA A 63 5.68 -13.14 -5.08
CA ALA A 63 4.70 -12.07 -4.89
C ALA A 63 4.31 -11.41 -6.22
N VAL A 64 5.27 -11.18 -7.11
CA VAL A 64 5.01 -10.63 -8.45
C VAL A 64 4.10 -11.55 -9.26
N GLN A 65 4.30 -12.87 -9.21
CA GLN A 65 3.43 -13.84 -9.87
C GLN A 65 2.02 -13.81 -9.30
N ALA A 66 1.88 -13.85 -7.97
CA ALA A 66 0.58 -13.76 -7.31
C ALA A 66 -0.18 -12.47 -7.68
N ILE A 67 0.49 -11.31 -7.65
CA ILE A 67 -0.09 -10.00 -8.01
C ILE A 67 -0.49 -9.95 -9.49
N ASN A 68 0.28 -10.57 -10.38
CA ASN A 68 -0.06 -10.63 -11.80
C ASN A 68 -1.33 -11.45 -12.06
N SER A 69 -1.61 -12.43 -11.19
CA SER A 69 -2.76 -13.32 -11.26
C SER A 69 -3.97 -12.84 -10.45
N SER A 70 -3.84 -11.80 -9.60
CA SER A 70 -4.85 -11.39 -8.62
C SER A 70 -6.05 -10.59 -9.20
N GLY A 71 -6.20 -10.53 -10.53
CA GLY A 71 -7.22 -9.71 -11.20
C GLY A 71 -7.01 -8.19 -11.05
N LEU A 72 -5.96 -7.74 -10.38
CA LEU A 72 -5.68 -6.32 -10.13
C LEU A 72 -5.37 -5.60 -11.45
N ARG A 73 -5.95 -4.39 -11.60
CA ARG A 73 -5.69 -3.48 -12.72
C ARG A 73 -4.19 -3.24 -12.89
N MET A 74 -3.71 -3.25 -14.14
CA MET A 74 -2.28 -3.11 -14.44
C MET A 74 -1.66 -1.84 -13.83
N GLN A 75 -2.42 -0.75 -13.78
CA GLN A 75 -1.97 0.54 -13.25
C GLN A 75 -1.63 0.47 -11.74
N CYS A 76 -2.26 -0.45 -11.00
CA CYS A 76 -2.06 -0.63 -9.56
C CYS A 76 -1.03 -1.72 -9.20
N ARG A 77 -0.73 -2.63 -10.12
CA ARG A 77 0.23 -3.72 -9.86
C ARG A 77 1.60 -3.19 -9.43
N GLY A 78 2.06 -2.10 -10.03
CA GLY A 78 3.34 -1.47 -9.67
C GLY A 78 3.39 -0.99 -8.22
N PHE A 79 2.28 -0.45 -7.72
CA PHE A 79 2.16 -0.02 -6.33
C PHE A 79 2.30 -1.21 -5.38
N VAL A 80 1.54 -2.28 -5.62
CA VAL A 80 1.57 -3.47 -4.77
C VAL A 80 2.93 -4.16 -4.81
N LYS A 81 3.51 -4.38 -6.00
CA LYS A 81 4.83 -4.99 -6.17
C LYS A 81 5.94 -4.25 -5.41
N LYS A 82 5.83 -2.92 -5.30
CA LYS A 82 6.79 -2.10 -4.56
C LYS A 82 6.78 -2.38 -3.06
N CYS A 83 5.67 -2.84 -2.49
CA CYS A 83 5.63 -3.26 -1.08
C CYS A 83 6.52 -4.48 -0.84
N TYR A 84 6.36 -5.50 -1.69
CA TYR A 84 7.12 -6.75 -1.59
C TYR A 84 8.59 -6.58 -1.92
N SER A 85 8.94 -5.75 -2.91
CA SER A 85 10.35 -5.46 -3.24
C SER A 85 11.05 -4.60 -2.19
N ARG A 86 10.29 -3.96 -1.30
CA ARG A 86 10.80 -3.18 -0.18
C ARG A 86 10.45 -3.86 1.13
N SER A 87 10.80 -5.14 1.21
CA SER A 87 10.62 -5.99 2.38
C SER A 87 11.94 -6.58 2.89
N THR A 88 11.90 -7.09 4.11
CA THR A 88 12.98 -7.87 4.75
C THR A 88 12.85 -9.37 4.50
N CYS A 89 11.78 -9.84 3.85
CA CYS A 89 11.56 -11.25 3.54
C CYS A 89 12.68 -11.82 2.66
N GLY A 90 13.22 -12.98 3.03
CA GLY A 90 14.41 -13.57 2.39
C GLY A 90 15.70 -12.73 2.57
N LYS A 91 15.76 -11.86 3.59
CA LYS A 91 16.93 -11.08 4.00
C LYS A 91 17.17 -11.19 5.52
N PRO A 92 17.76 -12.29 6.01
CA PRO A 92 18.04 -12.44 7.44
C PRO A 92 18.86 -11.28 8.01
N GLY A 93 18.45 -10.76 9.16
CA GLY A 93 19.09 -9.63 9.85
C GLY A 93 18.62 -8.24 9.39
N PHE A 94 18.02 -8.12 8.21
CA PHE A 94 17.57 -6.84 7.70
C PHE A 94 16.33 -6.32 8.43
N VAL A 95 16.21 -5.00 8.51
CA VAL A 95 15.10 -4.32 9.19
C VAL A 95 14.46 -3.27 8.29
N THR A 96 13.19 -2.98 8.53
CA THR A 96 12.56 -1.76 8.03
C THR A 96 12.98 -0.58 8.92
N CYS A 97 13.30 0.54 8.30
CA CYS A 97 13.75 1.74 8.98
C CYS A 97 12.93 2.94 8.49
N CYS A 98 12.16 3.53 9.40
CA CYS A 98 11.38 4.73 9.15
C CYS A 98 12.18 5.94 9.62
N ARG A 99 12.50 6.85 8.71
CA ARG A 99 13.13 8.12 9.03
C ARG A 99 12.13 9.25 8.85
N THR A 100 11.87 9.99 9.91
CA THR A 100 10.93 11.09 9.95
C THR A 100 11.69 12.42 9.91
N LYS A 101 11.26 13.32 9.04
CA LYS A 101 11.75 14.69 8.98
C LYS A 101 10.59 15.65 9.11
N THR A 102 10.83 16.75 9.81
CA THR A 102 9.91 17.90 9.84
C THR A 102 10.56 19.04 9.07
N SER A 103 9.87 19.54 8.05
CA SER A 103 10.36 20.68 7.27
C SER A 103 10.25 21.97 8.08
N PRO A 104 10.95 23.06 7.67
CA PRO A 104 10.79 24.37 8.29
C PRO A 104 9.34 24.91 8.22
N GLN A 105 8.51 24.37 7.33
CA GLN A 105 7.09 24.70 7.20
C GLN A 105 6.20 23.86 8.13
N ASN A 106 6.76 23.18 9.13
CA ASN A 106 6.07 22.24 10.02
C ASN A 106 5.38 21.07 9.29
N VAL A 107 5.90 20.67 8.13
CA VAL A 107 5.39 19.50 7.40
C VAL A 107 6.22 18.29 7.78
N THR A 108 5.59 17.33 8.47
CA THR A 108 6.20 16.05 8.84
C THR A 108 6.05 15.05 7.71
N SER A 109 7.13 14.35 7.39
CA SER A 109 7.12 13.28 6.40
C SER A 109 8.05 12.15 6.82
N THR A 110 7.60 10.91 6.61
CA THR A 110 8.38 9.72 6.95
C THR A 110 8.76 8.97 5.69
N LYS A 111 10.03 8.54 5.62
CA LYS A 111 10.56 7.72 4.55
C LYS A 111 10.99 6.38 5.11
N CYS A 112 10.38 5.30 4.62
CA CYS A 112 10.89 3.95 4.89
C CYS A 112 12.17 3.68 4.09
N SER A 113 13.02 2.80 4.60
CA SER A 113 14.13 2.15 3.89
C SER A 113 14.39 0.77 4.47
N ILE A 114 15.02 -0.11 3.71
CA ILE A 114 15.49 -1.43 4.21
C ILE A 114 16.96 -1.29 4.59
N LYS A 115 17.33 -1.72 5.80
CA LYS A 115 18.68 -1.65 6.37
C LYS A 115 19.18 -3.04 6.72
N SER A 116 20.51 -3.23 6.73
CA SER A 116 21.15 -4.52 7.04
C SER A 116 20.89 -4.99 8.46
N ASP A 117 20.60 -4.06 9.38
CA ASP A 117 20.32 -4.30 10.79
C ASP A 117 19.81 -2.99 11.43
N ALA A 118 19.41 -3.08 12.71
CA ALA A 118 18.87 -1.97 13.49
C ALA A 118 19.87 -0.83 13.75
N ALA A 119 21.17 -1.12 13.87
CA ALA A 119 22.18 -0.11 14.15
C ALA A 119 22.37 0.86 12.96
N HIS A 120 22.05 0.42 11.75
CA HIS A 120 22.07 1.26 10.55
C HIS A 120 20.79 2.09 10.34
N CYS A 121 19.80 1.94 11.22
CA CYS A 121 18.59 2.77 11.22
C CYS A 121 18.81 4.06 12.02
N THR A 122 19.56 4.99 11.44
CA THR A 122 19.90 6.27 12.07
C THR A 122 19.26 7.46 11.35
N ALA A 123 19.08 8.56 12.08
CA ALA A 123 18.63 9.85 11.57
C ALA A 123 19.73 10.92 11.75
N PRO A 124 19.89 11.84 10.78
CA PRO A 124 20.69 13.05 10.99
C PRO A 124 20.10 13.97 12.07
N ASP A 125 20.87 14.96 12.51
CA ASP A 125 20.43 15.92 13.51
C ASP A 125 19.11 16.60 13.12
N GLY A 126 18.20 16.72 14.09
CA GLY A 126 16.87 17.29 13.90
C GLY A 126 15.86 16.37 13.19
N GLN A 127 16.21 15.11 12.91
CA GLN A 127 15.30 14.09 12.41
C GLN A 127 15.18 12.94 13.42
N SER A 128 14.15 12.11 13.28
CA SER A 128 14.02 10.87 14.06
C SER A 128 14.07 9.65 13.16
N ALA A 129 14.52 8.53 13.72
CA ALA A 129 14.49 7.23 13.07
C ALA A 129 14.02 6.17 14.06
N CYS A 130 13.32 5.16 13.54
CA CYS A 130 12.91 3.98 14.30
C CYS A 130 12.95 2.76 13.39
N THR A 131 13.29 1.62 13.97
CA THR A 131 13.13 0.31 13.33
C THR A 131 11.68 -0.14 13.41
N GLY A 132 11.10 -0.50 12.26
CA GLY A 132 9.72 -0.95 12.18
C GLY A 132 9.55 -2.41 12.62
N MET A 133 8.34 -2.76 13.08
CA MET A 133 7.96 -4.14 13.41
C MET A 133 7.49 -4.95 12.19
N HIS A 134 7.09 -4.27 11.12
CA HIS A 134 6.57 -4.92 9.92
C HIS A 134 7.69 -5.21 8.92
N PRO A 135 7.64 -6.35 8.20
CA PRO A 135 8.68 -6.74 7.25
C PRO A 135 8.67 -5.87 5.98
N SER A 136 7.55 -5.23 5.64
CA SER A 136 7.35 -4.44 4.43
C SER A 136 7.28 -2.96 4.73
N CYS A 137 7.95 -2.15 3.91
CA CYS A 137 7.90 -0.69 4.02
C CYS A 137 6.53 -0.07 3.79
N CYS A 138 5.57 -0.80 3.19
CA CYS A 138 4.21 -0.29 3.03
C CYS A 138 3.41 -0.31 4.34
N ASP A 139 3.88 -1.03 5.35
CA ASP A 139 3.20 -1.23 6.63
C ASP A 139 4.06 -0.75 7.79
N ALA A 140 5.38 -0.70 7.61
CA ALA A 140 6.32 -0.35 8.67
C ALA A 140 6.24 1.10 9.13
N CYS A 141 5.79 2.04 8.29
CA CYS A 141 5.82 3.47 8.60
C CYS A 141 4.46 4.14 8.45
N THR A 142 4.17 5.08 9.34
CA THR A 142 3.10 6.08 9.25
C THR A 142 3.68 7.43 8.82
N ASP A 143 2.86 8.48 8.74
CA ASP A 143 3.35 9.83 8.41
C ASP A 143 4.32 10.39 9.45
N SER A 144 4.24 9.94 10.71
CA SER A 144 5.01 10.47 11.83
C SER A 144 6.05 9.50 12.41
N GLY A 145 6.18 8.29 11.90
CA GLY A 145 7.19 7.33 12.40
C GLY A 145 6.89 5.90 12.02
N CYS A 146 7.23 4.97 12.92
CA CYS A 146 6.95 3.55 12.74
C CYS A 146 5.48 3.26 13.07
N ALA A 147 4.88 2.36 12.31
CA ALA A 147 3.60 1.78 12.67
C ALA A 147 3.77 0.83 13.87
N PRO A 148 2.77 0.76 14.76
CA PRO A 148 2.77 -0.17 15.88
C PRO A 148 2.63 -1.63 15.42
#